data_AF-A0A7X8BRW6-F1
#
_entry.id   AF-A0A7X8BRW6-F1
#
_cell.length_a   1.000
_cell.length_b   1.000
_cell.length_c   1.000
_cell.angle_alpha   90.00
_cell.angle_beta   90.00
_cell.angle_gamma   90.00
#
_symmetry.space_group_name_H-M   'P 1'
#
loop_
_entity.id
_entity.type
_entity.pdbx_description
1 polymer ?
#
loop_
_entity_poly.entity_id
_entity_poly.type
_entity_poly.pdbx_seq_one_letter_code
_entity_poly.pdbx_strand_id
1 'polypeptide(L)'
;MMNEEKRKHAYEEAKAQYASLGVNVDQAVEALNNLSISIHCWQADDVLGFENPDGGLTGGIQTTGNFPGKARTIKELRSDLEKVLSLIPGTHRISLHATYGDFGGEFVDRDQIEPKHFQSWIDWAKAHNVKLDFNSTFFSHEKSESGYTLSDFNPETRAFWKEHLRRCRQIAAEIGRQQGDPCIHNIWIPDGEKDKTVSRYKHRKLLKESLDEVLAEKI
;
A
#
# COMPACT_ATOMS: atom_id res chain seq x y z
N MET A 1 -24.57 -21.60 -16.81
CA MET A 1 -23.15 -21.43 -17.18
C MET A 1 -22.97 -21.82 -18.63
N MET A 2 -22.18 -21.08 -19.42
CA MET A 2 -21.89 -21.46 -20.81
C MET A 2 -21.05 -22.74 -20.83
N ASN A 3 -21.41 -23.73 -21.67
CA ASN A 3 -20.67 -25.00 -21.83
C ASN A 3 -19.19 -24.71 -22.18
N GLU A 4 -18.25 -25.51 -21.66
CA GLU A 4 -16.81 -25.36 -21.90
C GLU A 4 -16.46 -25.35 -23.40
N GLU A 5 -17.11 -26.23 -24.17
CA GLU A 5 -16.93 -26.28 -25.63
C GLU A 5 -17.32 -24.96 -26.30
N LYS A 6 -18.42 -24.32 -25.84
CA LYS A 6 -18.85 -23.02 -26.36
C LYS A 6 -17.84 -21.92 -26.01
N ARG A 7 -17.20 -21.97 -24.84
CA ARG A 7 -16.16 -21.00 -24.47
C ARG A 7 -14.89 -21.17 -25.31
N LYS A 8 -14.45 -22.41 -25.52
CA LYS A 8 -13.29 -22.72 -26.38
C LYS A 8 -13.55 -22.27 -27.82
N HIS A 9 -14.73 -22.57 -28.35
CA HIS A 9 -15.09 -22.15 -29.70
C HIS A 9 -15.10 -20.62 -29.84
N ALA A 10 -15.75 -19.90 -28.93
CA ALA A 10 -15.77 -18.43 -28.94
C ALA A 10 -14.36 -17.82 -28.81
N TYR A 11 -13.48 -18.45 -28.01
CA TYR A 11 -12.08 -18.02 -27.89
C TYR A 11 -11.30 -18.17 -29.21
N GLU A 12 -11.42 -19.31 -29.88
CA GLU A 12 -10.76 -19.53 -31.18
C GLU A 12 -11.29 -18.60 -32.27
N GLU A 13 -12.60 -18.33 -32.29
CA GLU A 13 -13.18 -17.34 -33.21
C GLU A 13 -12.62 -15.94 -32.97
N ALA A 14 -12.55 -15.50 -31.71
CA ALA A 14 -11.97 -14.21 -31.36
C ALA A 14 -10.48 -14.13 -31.74
N LYS A 15 -9.72 -15.20 -31.48
CA LYS A 15 -8.31 -15.30 -31.86
C LYS A 15 -8.09 -15.16 -33.36
N ALA A 16 -8.94 -15.77 -34.19
CA ALA A 16 -8.89 -15.62 -35.65
C ALA A 16 -9.18 -14.17 -36.08
N GLN A 17 -10.15 -13.49 -35.45
CA GLN A 17 -10.45 -12.08 -35.73
C GLN A 17 -9.24 -11.18 -35.42
N TYR A 18 -8.60 -11.34 -34.26
CA TYR A 18 -7.40 -10.58 -33.90
C TYR A 18 -6.20 -10.89 -34.82
N ALA A 19 -6.03 -12.15 -35.22
CA ALA A 19 -4.99 -12.54 -36.18
C ALA A 19 -5.16 -11.82 -37.53
N SER A 20 -6.39 -11.59 -37.99
CA SER A 20 -6.67 -10.82 -39.22
C SER A 20 -6.21 -9.36 -39.16
N LEU A 21 -6.02 -8.83 -37.94
CA LEU A 21 -5.48 -7.49 -37.67
C LEU A 21 -3.97 -7.50 -37.38
N GLY A 22 -3.31 -8.66 -37.49
CA GLY A 22 -1.89 -8.82 -37.18
C GLY A 22 -1.57 -8.95 -35.68
N VAL A 23 -2.57 -9.23 -34.83
CA VAL A 23 -2.39 -9.38 -33.38
C VAL A 23 -2.26 -10.86 -33.00
N ASN A 24 -1.18 -11.22 -32.32
CA ASN A 24 -1.00 -12.56 -31.75
C ASN A 24 -1.60 -12.62 -30.33
N VAL A 25 -2.78 -13.20 -30.20
CA VAL A 25 -3.51 -13.30 -28.92
C VAL A 25 -2.77 -14.17 -27.90
N ASP A 26 -2.18 -15.29 -28.30
CA ASP A 26 -1.47 -16.17 -27.35
C ASP A 26 -0.26 -15.43 -26.75
N GLN A 27 0.48 -14.68 -27.59
CA GLN A 27 1.57 -13.85 -27.11
C GLN A 27 1.09 -12.74 -26.17
N ALA A 28 -0.06 -12.12 -26.46
CA ALA A 28 -0.64 -11.08 -25.61
C ALA A 28 -1.10 -11.64 -24.25
N VAL A 29 -1.72 -12.83 -24.23
CA VAL A 29 -2.12 -13.52 -23.00
C VAL A 29 -0.90 -13.93 -22.18
N GLU A 30 0.15 -14.44 -22.83
CA GLU A 30 1.39 -14.78 -22.15
C GLU A 30 2.07 -13.53 -21.55
N ALA A 31 2.10 -12.43 -22.28
CA ALA A 31 2.60 -11.15 -21.75
C ALA A 31 1.77 -10.69 -20.54
N LEU A 32 0.44 -10.81 -20.60
CA LEU A 32 -0.46 -10.44 -19.52
C LEU A 32 -0.23 -11.30 -18.26
N ASN A 33 0.01 -12.61 -18.40
CA ASN A 33 0.28 -13.52 -17.28
C ASN A 33 1.55 -13.14 -16.50
N ASN A 34 2.48 -12.43 -17.15
CA ASN A 34 3.73 -11.96 -16.56
C ASN A 34 3.61 -10.55 -15.95
N LEU A 35 2.45 -9.89 -16.06
CA LEU A 35 2.20 -8.59 -15.45
C LEU A 35 1.63 -8.77 -14.03
N SER A 36 2.27 -8.12 -13.07
CA SER A 36 1.86 -8.12 -11.68
C SER A 36 1.15 -6.83 -11.32
N ILE A 37 -0.01 -6.94 -10.66
CA ILE A 37 -0.75 -5.81 -10.10
C ILE A 37 -0.44 -5.73 -8.59
N SER A 38 -0.21 -4.52 -8.07
CA SER A 38 -0.06 -4.30 -6.62
C SER A 38 -1.40 -3.91 -6.01
N ILE A 39 -2.02 -4.85 -5.29
CA ILE A 39 -3.37 -4.73 -4.72
C ILE A 39 -3.26 -4.10 -3.33
N HIS A 40 -4.05 -3.07 -3.08
CA HIS A 40 -3.98 -2.31 -1.84
C HIS A 40 -4.71 -2.99 -0.68
N CYS A 41 -4.04 -3.14 0.47
CA CYS A 41 -4.62 -3.83 1.63
C CYS A 41 -5.80 -3.08 2.26
N TRP A 42 -5.78 -1.75 2.17
CA TRP A 42 -6.69 -0.87 2.90
C TRP A 42 -8.14 -0.85 2.40
N GLN A 43 -8.41 -1.53 1.27
CA GLN A 43 -9.78 -1.70 0.79
C GLN A 43 -10.60 -2.59 1.72
N ALA A 44 -9.99 -3.57 2.37
CA ALA A 44 -10.73 -4.60 3.10
C ALA A 44 -11.22 -4.13 4.48
N ASP A 45 -10.68 -3.03 5.01
CA ASP A 45 -10.96 -2.54 6.36
C ASP A 45 -11.28 -1.03 6.40
N ASP A 46 -11.60 -0.43 5.26
CA ASP A 46 -11.89 1.01 5.13
C ASP A 46 -10.74 1.94 5.58
N VAL A 47 -9.47 1.54 5.37
CA VAL A 47 -8.27 2.34 5.71
C VAL A 47 -8.11 2.58 7.22
N LEU A 48 -8.59 1.67 8.06
CA LEU A 48 -8.43 1.78 9.51
C LEU A 48 -7.04 1.35 9.97
N GLY A 49 -6.52 0.25 9.42
CA GLY A 49 -5.31 -0.39 9.93
C GLY A 49 -5.53 -1.03 11.30
N PHE A 50 -4.42 -1.40 11.95
CA PHE A 50 -4.42 -2.14 13.22
C PHE A 50 -3.64 -1.44 14.34
N GLU A 51 -3.04 -0.28 14.06
CA GLU A 51 -2.37 0.57 15.04
C GLU A 51 -3.37 1.18 16.03
N ASN A 52 -4.49 1.72 15.54
CA ASN A 52 -5.53 2.36 16.34
C ASN A 52 -6.93 2.03 15.79
N PRO A 53 -7.48 0.85 16.12
CA PRO A 53 -8.74 0.38 15.54
C PRO A 53 -9.96 1.24 15.90
N ASP A 54 -9.88 2.05 16.96
CA ASP A 54 -10.94 2.97 17.38
C ASP A 54 -10.77 4.39 16.77
N GLY A 55 -9.70 4.61 16.01
CA GLY A 55 -9.39 5.89 15.36
C GLY A 55 -10.25 6.15 14.13
N GLY A 56 -10.51 7.44 13.86
CA GLY A 56 -11.18 7.88 12.63
C GLY A 56 -10.22 8.10 11.47
N LEU A 57 -10.70 7.91 10.23
CA LEU A 57 -9.94 8.23 9.03
C LEU A 57 -9.84 9.76 8.83
N THR A 58 -8.62 10.30 8.72
CA THR A 58 -8.35 11.72 8.47
C THR A 58 -7.36 11.90 7.30
N GLY A 59 -6.84 13.12 7.09
CA GLY A 59 -5.89 13.42 6.01
C GLY A 59 -6.52 13.78 4.66
N GLY A 60 -7.82 14.11 4.65
CA GLY A 60 -8.53 14.54 3.44
C GLY A 60 -9.02 13.39 2.55
N ILE A 61 -8.84 12.14 2.99
CA ILE A 61 -9.41 10.94 2.37
C ILE A 61 -10.60 10.43 3.17
N GLN A 62 -11.48 9.70 2.52
CA GLN A 62 -12.67 9.13 3.14
C GLN A 62 -13.07 7.82 2.47
N THR A 63 -13.64 6.92 3.24
CA THR A 63 -14.40 5.76 2.77
C THR A 63 -15.88 6.05 2.98
N THR A 64 -16.72 5.61 2.04
CA THR A 64 -18.14 5.96 2.04
C THR A 64 -19.01 4.71 1.91
N GLY A 65 -20.13 4.68 2.62
CA GLY A 65 -21.02 3.53 2.68
C GLY A 65 -20.73 2.66 3.91
N ASN A 66 -21.75 1.92 4.35
CA ASN A 66 -21.70 1.08 5.56
C ASN A 66 -21.94 -0.39 5.20
N PHE A 67 -21.25 -0.88 4.17
CA PHE A 67 -21.39 -2.29 3.78
C PHE A 67 -20.80 -3.18 4.91
N PRO A 68 -21.53 -4.19 5.40
CA PRO A 68 -21.06 -4.99 6.54
C PRO A 68 -19.92 -5.92 6.13
N GLY A 69 -19.13 -6.36 7.12
CA GLY A 69 -18.16 -7.45 6.96
C GLY A 69 -16.71 -7.03 6.70
N LYS A 70 -16.36 -5.75 6.89
CA LYS A 70 -14.97 -5.31 6.81
C LYS A 70 -14.07 -6.04 7.80
N ALA A 71 -12.81 -6.26 7.42
CA ALA A 71 -11.80 -6.85 8.29
C ALA A 71 -11.53 -5.94 9.49
N ARG A 72 -11.37 -6.56 10.66
CA ARG A 72 -11.06 -5.88 11.95
C ARG A 72 -9.77 -6.39 12.57
N THR A 73 -9.18 -7.42 11.97
CA THR A 73 -7.93 -8.04 12.43
C THR A 73 -7.06 -8.40 11.24
N ILE A 74 -5.76 -8.54 11.45
CA ILE A 74 -4.81 -9.04 10.45
C ILE A 74 -5.25 -10.39 9.88
N LYS A 75 -5.82 -11.25 10.72
CA LYS A 75 -6.32 -12.57 10.30
C LYS A 75 -7.51 -12.46 9.34
N GLU A 76 -8.49 -11.62 9.66
CA GLU A 76 -9.64 -11.36 8.77
C GLU A 76 -9.15 -10.75 7.45
N LEU A 77 -8.27 -9.75 7.50
CA LEU A 77 -7.71 -9.10 6.32
C LEU A 77 -6.97 -10.08 5.40
N ARG A 78 -6.13 -10.96 5.97
CA ARG A 78 -5.43 -12.00 5.19
C ARG A 78 -6.39 -12.97 4.51
N SER A 79 -7.44 -13.39 5.23
CA SER A 79 -8.50 -14.24 4.66
C SER A 79 -9.22 -13.56 3.48
N ASP A 80 -9.48 -12.25 3.59
CA ASP A 80 -10.10 -11.49 2.51
C ASP A 80 -9.16 -11.37 1.29
N LEU A 81 -7.88 -11.11 1.53
CA LEU A 81 -6.85 -11.07 0.47
C LEU A 81 -6.66 -12.44 -0.20
N GLU A 82 -6.63 -13.52 0.57
CA GLU A 82 -6.58 -14.90 0.04
C GLU A 82 -7.78 -15.18 -0.86
N LYS A 83 -8.97 -14.72 -0.46
CA LYS A 83 -10.17 -14.84 -1.29
C LYS A 83 -10.02 -14.07 -2.59
N VAL A 84 -9.52 -12.83 -2.55
CA VAL A 84 -9.25 -12.01 -3.74
C VAL A 84 -8.24 -12.71 -4.66
N LEU A 85 -7.12 -13.18 -4.12
CA LEU A 85 -6.07 -13.88 -4.88
C LEU A 85 -6.58 -15.19 -5.52
N SER A 86 -7.57 -15.86 -4.90
CA SER A 86 -8.21 -17.05 -5.50
C SER A 86 -9.07 -16.74 -6.74
N LEU A 87 -9.44 -15.47 -6.95
CA LEU A 87 -10.36 -15.03 -8.01
C LEU A 87 -9.65 -14.28 -9.14
N ILE A 88 -8.43 -13.79 -8.92
CA ILE A 88 -7.68 -13.01 -9.91
C ILE A 88 -6.56 -13.88 -10.50
N PRO A 89 -6.50 -14.03 -11.84
CA PRO A 89 -5.46 -14.83 -12.48
C PRO A 89 -4.10 -14.12 -12.47
N GLY A 90 -3.04 -14.89 -12.24
CA GLY A 90 -1.66 -14.42 -12.29
C GLY A 90 -1.00 -14.40 -10.92
N THR A 91 0.20 -13.82 -10.85
CA THR A 91 0.95 -13.62 -9.61
C THR A 91 1.07 -12.13 -9.35
N HIS A 92 0.72 -11.71 -8.14
CA HIS A 92 0.48 -10.30 -7.82
C HIS A 92 1.25 -9.86 -6.57
N ARG A 93 1.10 -8.59 -6.22
CA ARG A 93 1.68 -7.99 -5.01
C ARG A 93 0.58 -7.46 -4.11
N ILE A 94 0.88 -7.34 -2.83
CA ILE A 94 0.04 -6.62 -1.86
C ILE A 94 0.77 -5.36 -1.42
N SER A 95 0.10 -4.21 -1.54
CA SER A 95 0.59 -2.91 -1.08
C SER A 95 0.10 -2.66 0.33
N LEU A 96 1.02 -2.65 1.29
CA LEU A 96 0.75 -2.44 2.71
C LEU A 96 0.93 -0.97 3.11
N HIS A 97 0.17 -0.52 4.09
CA HIS A 97 0.44 0.72 4.81
C HIS A 97 1.12 0.42 6.15
N ALA A 98 1.89 1.37 6.68
CA ALA A 98 2.59 1.22 7.95
C ALA A 98 1.66 0.96 9.16
N THR A 99 0.40 1.37 9.07
CA THR A 99 -0.62 1.11 10.09
C THR A 99 -1.11 -0.34 10.13
N TYR A 100 -0.70 -1.18 9.18
CA TYR A 100 -1.09 -2.59 9.08
C TYR A 100 -0.04 -3.54 9.72
N GLY A 101 0.90 -2.99 10.49
CA GLY A 101 1.87 -3.79 11.23
C GLY A 101 1.22 -4.78 12.18
N ASP A 102 1.88 -5.91 12.38
CA ASP A 102 1.57 -6.90 13.40
C ASP A 102 2.24 -6.49 14.72
N PHE A 103 1.49 -5.73 15.52
CA PHE A 103 1.95 -5.18 16.78
C PHE A 103 1.69 -6.09 17.98
N GLY A 104 1.12 -7.29 17.78
CA GLY A 104 0.90 -8.25 18.86
C GLY A 104 -0.04 -7.76 19.99
N GLY A 105 -0.83 -6.72 19.74
CA GLY A 105 -1.68 -6.07 20.75
C GLY A 105 -0.97 -5.02 21.61
N GLU A 106 0.30 -4.73 21.34
CA GLU A 106 1.03 -3.64 21.98
C GLU A 106 0.91 -2.35 21.16
N PHE A 107 0.98 -1.21 21.84
CA PHE A 107 1.06 0.08 21.17
C PHE A 107 2.51 0.34 20.74
N VAL A 108 2.70 0.56 19.44
CA VAL A 108 3.97 0.99 18.85
C VAL A 108 3.70 2.22 18.01
N ASP A 109 4.23 3.36 18.43
CA ASP A 109 4.07 4.61 17.69
C ASP A 109 4.85 4.56 16.35
N ARG A 110 4.45 5.39 15.40
CA ARG A 110 4.89 5.32 13.99
C ARG A 110 6.37 5.55 13.78
N ASP A 111 7.02 6.32 14.63
CA ASP A 111 8.46 6.56 14.61
C ASP A 111 9.27 5.41 15.25
N GLN A 112 8.59 4.42 15.85
CA GLN A 112 9.19 3.26 16.52
C GLN A 112 8.89 1.93 15.82
N ILE A 113 8.22 1.94 14.67
CA ILE A 113 7.98 0.71 13.91
C ILE A 113 9.30 0.15 13.35
N GLU A 114 9.39 -1.17 13.23
CA GLU A 114 10.59 -1.89 12.84
C GLU A 114 10.21 -3.05 11.92
N PRO A 115 11.16 -3.64 11.17
CA PRO A 115 10.88 -4.77 10.29
C PRO A 115 10.21 -5.96 10.99
N LYS A 116 10.47 -6.17 12.29
CA LYS A 116 9.84 -7.24 13.08
C LYS A 116 8.31 -7.15 13.09
N HIS A 117 7.73 -5.94 13.04
CA HIS A 117 6.28 -5.74 13.00
C HIS A 117 5.68 -6.11 11.63
N PHE A 118 6.50 -6.41 10.61
CA PHE A 118 6.03 -6.82 9.29
C PHE A 118 6.51 -8.22 8.91
N GLN A 119 7.22 -8.93 9.79
CA GLN A 119 7.72 -10.26 9.50
C GLN A 119 6.57 -11.24 9.21
N SER A 120 5.48 -11.18 9.98
CA SER A 120 4.34 -12.07 9.75
C SER A 120 3.67 -11.82 8.40
N TRP A 121 3.76 -10.60 7.84
CA TRP A 121 3.32 -10.29 6.48
C TRP A 121 4.26 -10.86 5.43
N ILE A 122 5.59 -10.72 5.63
CA ILE A 122 6.59 -11.28 4.72
C ILE A 122 6.44 -12.81 4.62
N ASP A 123 6.28 -13.48 5.77
CA ASP A 123 6.08 -14.93 5.83
C ASP A 123 4.77 -15.35 5.15
N TRP A 124 3.68 -14.60 5.40
CA TRP A 124 2.39 -14.84 4.74
C TRP A 124 2.48 -14.65 3.22
N ALA A 125 3.16 -13.61 2.76
CA ALA A 125 3.32 -13.31 1.33
C ALA A 125 4.08 -14.44 0.62
N LYS A 126 5.17 -14.92 1.25
CA LYS A 126 5.95 -16.06 0.77
C LYS A 126 5.12 -17.34 0.68
N ALA A 127 4.28 -17.62 1.68
CA ALA A 127 3.41 -18.79 1.68
C ALA A 127 2.34 -18.77 0.58
N HIS A 128 1.89 -17.58 0.19
CA HIS A 128 0.84 -17.38 -0.83
C HIS A 128 1.39 -17.00 -2.21
N ASN A 129 2.72 -17.08 -2.41
CA ASN A 129 3.39 -16.70 -3.65
C ASN A 129 2.99 -15.30 -4.12
N VAL A 130 2.94 -14.32 -3.21
CA VAL A 130 2.78 -12.90 -3.53
C VAL A 130 3.95 -12.09 -3.01
N LYS A 131 4.21 -10.95 -3.64
CA LYS A 131 5.23 -9.99 -3.19
C LYS A 131 4.58 -8.84 -2.43
N LEU A 132 5.37 -8.06 -1.71
CA LEU A 132 4.89 -6.93 -0.92
C LEU A 132 5.47 -5.60 -1.43
N ASP A 133 4.61 -4.59 -1.43
CA ASP A 133 4.94 -3.17 -1.55
C ASP A 133 4.55 -2.43 -0.28
N PHE A 134 5.05 -1.21 -0.10
CA PHE A 134 4.94 -0.52 1.18
C PHE A 134 4.62 0.96 1.04
N ASN A 135 3.89 1.49 2.01
CA ASN A 135 3.53 2.90 2.10
C ASN A 135 3.76 3.37 3.53
N SER A 136 4.39 4.53 3.67
CA SER A 136 4.35 5.28 4.93
C SER A 136 2.96 5.86 5.17
N THR A 137 2.54 6.00 6.44
CA THR A 137 1.22 6.52 6.79
C THR A 137 1.35 7.85 7.54
N PHE A 138 1.01 8.95 6.88
CA PHE A 138 1.15 10.33 7.41
C PHE A 138 -0.18 10.97 7.82
N PHE A 139 -1.22 10.18 8.06
CA PHE A 139 -2.59 10.65 8.34
C PHE A 139 -3.24 9.82 9.46
N SER A 140 -4.41 10.21 9.95
CA SER A 140 -5.08 9.54 11.08
C SER A 140 -4.18 9.42 12.31
N HIS A 141 -3.50 10.50 12.66
CA HIS A 141 -2.58 10.57 13.79
C HIS A 141 -2.61 11.96 14.42
N GLU A 142 -2.46 12.06 15.75
CA GLU A 142 -2.47 13.33 16.48
C GLU A 142 -1.43 14.32 15.90
N LYS A 143 -0.22 13.83 15.59
CA LYS A 143 0.84 14.63 14.96
C LYS A 143 0.58 15.01 13.49
N SER A 144 -0.59 14.72 12.93
CA SER A 144 -1.04 15.18 11.61
C SER A 144 -2.27 16.10 11.66
N GLU A 145 -2.77 16.43 12.86
CA GLU A 145 -4.01 17.20 13.04
C GLU A 145 -3.94 18.62 12.47
N SER A 146 -2.75 19.22 12.39
CA SER A 146 -2.54 20.53 11.76
C SER A 146 -2.84 20.54 10.26
N GLY A 147 -2.97 19.36 9.63
CA GLY A 147 -3.00 19.20 8.18
C GLY A 147 -1.61 19.18 7.54
N TYR A 148 -0.53 19.23 8.34
CA TYR A 148 0.85 19.15 7.87
C TYR A 148 1.66 18.09 8.63
N THR A 149 2.63 17.50 7.95
CA THR A 149 3.52 16.45 8.49
C THR A 149 4.99 16.78 8.22
N LEU A 150 5.55 16.29 7.11
CA LEU A 150 6.92 16.56 6.68
C LEU A 150 7.18 18.04 6.38
N SER A 151 6.13 18.83 6.17
CA SER A 151 6.20 20.27 5.94
C SER A 151 5.56 21.14 7.02
N ASP A 152 5.26 20.59 8.19
CA ASP A 152 4.76 21.35 9.35
C ASP A 152 5.78 22.43 9.76
N PHE A 153 5.34 23.57 10.31
CA PHE A 153 6.28 24.56 10.87
C PHE A 153 6.89 24.13 12.20
N ASN A 154 6.20 23.29 12.98
CA ASN A 154 6.70 22.69 14.20
C ASN A 154 7.85 21.71 13.88
N PRO A 155 9.10 21.99 14.32
CA PRO A 155 10.22 21.09 14.09
C PRO A 155 10.05 19.72 14.75
N GLU A 156 9.33 19.61 15.87
CA GLU A 156 9.11 18.34 16.56
C GLU A 156 8.18 17.43 15.76
N THR A 157 7.10 17.98 15.19
CA THR A 157 6.22 17.26 14.26
C THR A 157 7.00 16.76 13.04
N ARG A 158 7.82 17.63 12.43
CA ARG A 158 8.67 17.21 11.31
C ARG A 158 9.68 16.13 11.72
N ALA A 159 10.28 16.24 12.90
CA ALA A 159 11.25 15.25 13.38
C ALA A 159 10.62 13.86 13.51
N PHE A 160 9.42 13.79 14.10
CA PHE A 160 8.64 12.55 14.21
C PHE A 160 8.36 11.93 12.84
N TRP A 161 7.82 12.71 11.89
CA TRP A 161 7.46 12.19 10.57
C TRP A 161 8.68 11.81 9.72
N LYS A 162 9.81 12.51 9.88
CA LYS A 162 11.08 12.10 9.27
C LYS A 162 11.56 10.77 9.83
N GLU A 163 11.44 10.55 11.14
CA GLU A 163 11.81 9.27 11.75
C GLU A 163 10.89 8.14 11.30
N HIS A 164 9.57 8.35 11.30
CA HIS A 164 8.61 7.41 10.71
C HIS A 164 8.99 7.03 9.27
N LEU A 165 9.35 8.01 8.44
CA LEU A 165 9.77 7.75 7.07
C LEU A 165 11.04 6.90 7.01
N ARG A 166 12.05 7.14 7.87
CA ARG A 166 13.25 6.28 7.95
C ARG A 166 12.89 4.85 8.30
N ARG A 167 12.03 4.64 9.30
CA ARG A 167 11.55 3.31 9.69
C ARG A 167 10.84 2.60 8.55
N CYS A 168 9.96 3.29 7.83
CA CYS A 168 9.30 2.71 6.66
C CYS A 168 10.28 2.32 5.55
N ARG A 169 11.33 3.12 5.30
CA ARG A 169 12.35 2.77 4.31
C ARG A 169 13.13 1.51 4.72
N GLN A 170 13.48 1.38 6.00
CA GLN A 170 14.13 0.18 6.53
C GLN A 170 13.23 -1.06 6.41
N ILE A 171 11.94 -0.92 6.70
CA ILE A 171 10.95 -1.99 6.52
C ILE A 171 10.84 -2.39 5.04
N ALA A 172 10.70 -1.43 4.13
CA ALA A 172 10.61 -1.70 2.70
C ALA A 172 11.89 -2.38 2.16
N ALA A 173 13.06 -1.95 2.60
CA ALA A 173 14.32 -2.60 2.24
C ALA A 173 14.40 -4.05 2.74
N GLU A 174 13.96 -4.30 3.98
CA GLU A 174 13.93 -5.65 4.53
C GLU A 174 12.93 -6.57 3.81
N ILE A 175 11.75 -6.05 3.47
CA ILE A 175 10.77 -6.73 2.61
C ILE A 175 11.45 -7.12 1.29
N GLY A 176 12.09 -6.15 0.62
CA GLY A 176 12.75 -6.37 -0.66
C GLY A 176 13.86 -7.41 -0.59
N ARG A 177 14.66 -7.37 0.49
CA ARG A 177 15.73 -8.34 0.77
C ARG A 177 15.19 -9.76 0.93
N GLN A 178 14.12 -9.95 1.71
CA GLN A 178 13.58 -11.28 1.98
C GLN A 178 12.81 -11.88 0.81
N GLN A 179 12.11 -11.07 0.03
CA GLN A 179 11.34 -11.56 -1.13
C GLN A 179 12.19 -11.68 -2.42
N GLY A 180 13.44 -11.19 -2.41
CA GLY A 180 14.35 -11.25 -3.55
C GLY A 180 13.94 -10.37 -4.73
N ASP A 181 13.14 -9.33 -4.48
CA ASP A 181 12.56 -8.44 -5.48
C ASP A 181 12.32 -7.06 -4.85
N PRO A 182 12.56 -5.93 -5.55
CA PRO A 182 12.38 -4.60 -4.98
C PRO A 182 10.99 -4.42 -4.37
N CYS A 183 10.94 -3.91 -3.14
CA CYS A 183 9.71 -3.40 -2.54
C CYS A 183 9.51 -1.96 -3.01
N ILE A 184 8.37 -1.66 -3.64
CA ILE A 184 8.06 -0.29 -4.02
C ILE A 184 7.56 0.45 -2.78
N HIS A 185 8.35 1.39 -2.28
CA HIS A 185 8.00 2.25 -1.16
C HIS A 185 7.44 3.59 -1.67
N ASN A 186 6.14 3.78 -1.51
CA ASN A 186 5.47 5.03 -1.88
C ASN A 186 5.33 5.98 -0.68
N ILE A 187 5.54 7.29 -0.96
CA ILE A 187 5.46 8.37 0.02
C ILE A 187 4.36 9.32 -0.41
N TRP A 188 3.22 9.25 0.28
CA TRP A 188 2.11 10.19 0.13
C TRP A 188 1.84 10.88 1.46
N ILE A 189 1.63 12.20 1.42
CA ILE A 189 1.36 13.01 2.61
C ILE A 189 0.12 13.88 2.41
N PRO A 190 -0.64 14.19 3.48
CA PRO A 190 -1.82 15.04 3.38
C PRO A 190 -1.50 16.55 3.42
N ASP A 191 -0.22 16.93 3.50
CA ASP A 191 0.26 18.28 3.75
C ASP A 191 -0.39 19.35 2.86
N GLY A 192 -1.25 20.18 3.48
CA GLY A 192 -1.95 21.22 2.76
C GLY A 192 -2.90 22.04 3.62
N GLU A 193 -3.40 23.12 3.01
CA GLU A 193 -4.38 24.02 3.62
C GLU A 193 -5.72 23.88 2.90
N LYS A 194 -6.81 23.95 3.65
CA LYS A 194 -8.16 23.96 3.07
C LYS A 194 -8.47 25.24 2.27
N ASP A 195 -7.93 26.37 2.71
CA ASP A 195 -8.23 27.70 2.17
C ASP A 195 -6.94 28.46 1.78
N LYS A 196 -6.99 29.79 1.67
CA LYS A 196 -5.90 30.66 1.23
C LYS A 196 -4.63 30.47 2.07
N THR A 197 -3.65 29.80 1.49
CA THR A 197 -2.31 29.66 2.06
C THR A 197 -1.44 30.90 1.82
N VAL A 198 -0.97 31.53 2.90
CA VAL A 198 -0.02 32.65 2.82
C VAL A 198 1.40 32.15 2.47
N SER A 199 1.81 31.01 3.02
CA SER A 199 3.22 30.56 3.03
C SER A 199 3.51 29.33 2.14
N ARG A 200 2.95 29.27 0.92
CA ARG A 200 3.11 28.11 -0.01
C ARG A 200 4.56 27.69 -0.24
N TYR A 201 5.45 28.65 -0.42
CA TYR A 201 6.88 28.38 -0.66
C TYR A 201 7.54 27.74 0.56
N LYS A 202 7.25 28.23 1.77
CA LYS A 202 7.93 27.77 2.98
C LYS A 202 7.59 26.31 3.28
N HIS A 203 6.32 25.88 3.17
CA HIS A 203 5.95 24.47 3.33
C HIS A 203 6.67 23.58 2.30
N ARG A 204 6.68 23.97 1.01
CA ARG A 204 7.37 23.19 -0.03
C ARG A 204 8.88 23.11 0.19
N LYS A 205 9.50 24.18 0.69
CA LYS A 205 10.91 24.18 1.08
C LYS A 205 11.17 23.21 2.23
N LEU A 206 10.32 23.22 3.26
CA LEU A 206 10.42 22.29 4.39
C LEU A 206 10.21 20.83 3.95
N LEU A 207 9.24 20.56 3.07
CA LEU A 207 9.03 19.23 2.51
C LEU A 207 10.28 18.73 1.80
N LYS A 208 10.87 19.59 0.94
CA LYS A 208 12.12 19.25 0.25
C LYS A 208 13.25 18.94 1.22
N GLU A 209 13.46 19.80 2.23
CA GLU A 209 14.49 19.60 3.25
C GLU A 209 14.28 18.29 4.02
N SER A 210 13.03 17.99 4.42
CA SER A 210 12.68 16.74 5.11
C SER A 210 12.93 15.50 4.25
N LEU A 211 12.54 15.53 2.97
CA LEU A 211 12.76 14.42 2.04
C LEU A 211 14.25 14.24 1.73
N ASP A 212 14.98 15.31 1.44
CA ASP A 212 16.43 15.25 1.19
C ASP A 212 17.17 14.63 2.39
N GLU A 213 16.83 15.06 3.61
CA GLU A 213 17.46 14.57 4.83
C GLU A 213 17.22 13.06 5.04
N VAL A 214 16.00 12.60 4.84
CA VAL A 214 15.64 11.18 5.05
C VAL A 214 16.15 10.30 3.91
N LEU A 215 16.11 10.77 2.66
CA LEU A 215 16.49 10.00 1.47
C LEU A 215 18.01 10.01 1.20
N ALA A 216 18.79 10.88 1.85
CA ALA A 216 20.24 10.87 1.78
C ALA A 216 20.87 9.62 2.42
N GLU A 217 20.19 9.01 3.39
CA GLU A 217 20.61 7.75 3.99
C GLU A 217 20.52 6.61 2.96
N LYS A 218 21.64 5.93 2.70
CA LYS A 218 21.69 4.77 1.81
C LYS A 218 21.23 3.53 2.59
N ILE A 219 20.20 2.87 2.07
CA ILE A 219 19.59 1.65 2.60
C ILE A 219 19.65 0.60 1.48
#